data_AF-A0A845GHB5-F1
#
_entry.id   AF-A0A845GHB5-F1
#
_cell.length_a   1.000
_cell.length_b   1.000
_cell.length_c   1.000
_cell.angle_alpha   90.00
_cell.angle_beta   90.00
_cell.angle_gamma   90.00
#
_symmetry.space_group_name_H-M   'P 1'
#
loop_
_entity.id
_entity.type
_entity.pdbx_description
1 polymer ?
#
loop_
_entity_poly.entity_id
_entity_poly.type
_entity_poly.pdbx_seq_one_letter_code
_entity_poly.pdbx_strand_id
1 'polypeptide(L)'
;ASVSRSNQQSSLPTGTTSQAALQASWEIDLFGGNRAARDAAQARLDSAHAGWHDARVSVAAEVANQYYGLRACEQLLAVAKQDATSRADTARLTELSAKAGFQSPASLALARASAADGNNRYITQRAACDVNVKALVALTAVAEPELRRKLADGAAQAR
;
A
#
# COMPACT_ATOMS: atom_id res chain seq x y z
N ALA A 1 19.78 -24.62 -62.19
CA ALA A 1 20.32 -25.90 -62.69
C ALA A 1 21.78 -25.70 -63.05
N SER A 2 22.69 -26.31 -62.30
CA SER A 2 24.03 -26.68 -62.77
C SER A 2 24.56 -27.75 -61.81
N VAL A 3 24.77 -28.95 -62.34
CA VAL A 3 25.37 -30.07 -61.60
C VAL A 3 26.70 -30.34 -62.29
N SER A 4 27.79 -29.90 -61.68
CA SER A 4 29.15 -30.26 -62.08
C SER A 4 29.60 -31.46 -61.26
N ARG A 5 29.68 -32.63 -61.91
CA ARG A 5 30.28 -33.84 -61.32
C ARG A 5 31.77 -33.86 -61.67
N SER A 6 32.63 -33.47 -60.73
CA SER A 6 34.05 -33.81 -60.79
C SER A 6 34.28 -35.07 -59.94
N ASN A 7 34.60 -36.18 -60.60
CA ASN A 7 35.10 -37.38 -59.92
C ASN A 7 36.62 -37.26 -59.83
N GLN A 8 37.12 -36.71 -58.72
CA GLN A 8 38.55 -36.69 -58.39
C GLN A 8 38.79 -37.69 -57.28
N GLN A 9 38.96 -38.96 -57.66
CA GLN A 9 39.31 -40.02 -56.73
C GLN A 9 40.81 -39.87 -56.40
N SER A 10 41.09 -39.01 -55.42
CA SER A 10 42.44 -38.82 -54.87
C SER A 10 42.78 -40.02 -53.97
N SER A 11 43.82 -40.78 -54.34
CA SER A 11 44.34 -41.94 -53.61
C SER A 11 45.24 -41.56 -52.42
N LEU A 12 44.97 -40.45 -51.76
CA LEU A 12 45.70 -40.04 -50.56
C LEU A 12 45.12 -40.73 -49.33
N PRO A 13 45.97 -41.15 -48.36
CA PRO A 13 45.52 -41.88 -47.18
C PRO A 13 44.53 -41.05 -46.35
N THR A 14 43.50 -41.70 -45.81
CA THR A 14 42.54 -41.08 -44.89
C THR A 14 43.25 -40.74 -43.58
N GLY A 15 43.53 -39.45 -43.37
CA GLY A 15 44.10 -38.93 -42.12
C GLY A 15 43.03 -38.40 -41.17
N THR A 16 43.11 -38.74 -39.89
CA THR A 16 42.27 -38.14 -38.84
C THR A 16 42.86 -36.79 -38.45
N THR A 17 42.11 -35.71 -38.65
CA THR A 17 42.45 -34.38 -38.14
C THR A 17 41.67 -34.12 -36.84
N SER A 18 42.36 -33.71 -35.78
CA SER A 18 41.75 -33.24 -34.55
C SER A 18 42.13 -31.79 -34.36
N GLN A 19 41.13 -30.91 -34.24
CA GLN A 19 41.33 -29.49 -34.04
C GLN A 19 40.73 -29.08 -32.71
N ALA A 20 41.54 -28.43 -31.88
CA ALA A 20 41.09 -27.68 -30.72
C ALA A 20 41.35 -26.20 -31.03
N ALA A 21 40.33 -25.36 -30.90
CA ALA A 21 40.43 -23.94 -31.22
C ALA A 21 39.82 -23.10 -30.09
N LEU A 22 40.49 -21.99 -29.80
CA LEU A 22 39.97 -20.92 -28.95
C LEU A 22 39.51 -19.78 -29.86
N GLN A 23 38.31 -19.24 -29.60
CA GLN A 23 37.74 -18.14 -30.35
C GLN A 23 37.72 -16.89 -29.49
N ALA A 24 38.22 -15.78 -30.03
CA ALA A 24 38.17 -14.46 -29.40
C ALA A 24 37.67 -13.44 -30.42
N SER A 25 36.84 -12.51 -29.97
CA SER A 25 36.35 -11.38 -30.75
C SER A 25 36.64 -10.07 -30.01
N TRP A 26 37.03 -9.05 -30.75
CA TRP A 26 37.27 -7.70 -30.24
C TRP A 26 36.59 -6.70 -31.17
N GLU A 27 36.19 -5.56 -30.61
CA GLU A 27 35.61 -4.45 -31.34
C GLU A 27 36.45 -3.20 -31.07
N ILE A 28 36.82 -2.45 -32.12
CA ILE A 28 37.44 -1.14 -31.95
C ILE A 28 36.37 -0.08 -31.89
N ASP A 29 36.31 0.59 -30.75
CA ASP A 29 35.33 1.61 -30.45
C ASP A 29 35.71 2.98 -31.07
N LEU A 30 35.71 3.05 -32.40
CA LEU A 30 36.07 4.24 -33.18
C LEU A 30 35.13 5.42 -32.92
N PHE A 31 33.83 5.14 -32.80
CA PHE A 31 32.78 6.15 -32.63
C PHE A 31 32.29 6.30 -31.19
N GLY A 32 32.77 5.48 -30.24
CA GLY A 32 32.42 5.60 -28.83
C GLY A 32 31.12 4.91 -28.43
N GLY A 33 30.60 3.96 -29.20
CA GLY A 33 29.36 3.23 -28.88
C GLY A 33 29.44 2.47 -27.55
N ASN A 34 30.56 1.78 -27.29
CA ASN A 34 30.76 1.08 -26.02
C ASN A 34 30.94 2.07 -24.85
N ARG A 35 31.58 3.23 -25.08
CA ARG A 35 31.66 4.30 -24.06
C ARG A 35 30.27 4.86 -23.74
N ALA A 36 29.50 5.25 -24.76
CA ALA A 36 28.15 5.78 -24.58
C ALA A 36 27.20 4.78 -23.91
N ALA A 37 27.31 3.49 -24.23
CA ALA A 37 26.53 2.44 -23.57
C ALA A 37 26.85 2.33 -22.07
N ARG A 38 28.12 2.44 -21.69
CA ARG A 38 28.54 2.47 -20.28
C ARG A 38 28.04 3.72 -19.58
N ASP A 39 28.18 4.89 -20.19
CA ASP A 39 27.72 6.16 -19.62
C ASP A 39 26.19 6.15 -19.42
N ALA A 40 25.43 5.60 -20.38
CA ALA A 40 23.99 5.40 -20.26
C ALA A 40 23.63 4.41 -19.14
N ALA A 41 24.39 3.32 -18.98
CA ALA A 41 24.19 2.38 -17.89
C ALA A 41 24.45 3.03 -16.52
N GLN A 42 25.49 3.86 -16.41
CA GLN A 42 25.79 4.61 -15.20
C GLN A 42 24.67 5.61 -14.87
N ALA A 43 24.19 6.38 -15.85
CA ALA A 43 23.07 7.31 -15.65
C ALA A 43 21.79 6.60 -15.20
N ARG A 44 21.52 5.38 -15.71
CA ARG A 44 20.38 4.55 -15.24
C ARG A 44 20.56 4.09 -13.80
N LEU A 45 21.79 3.73 -13.40
CA LEU A 45 22.09 3.36 -12.01
C LEU A 45 21.86 4.56 -11.07
N ASP A 46 22.39 5.73 -11.43
CA ASP A 46 22.24 6.95 -10.64
C ASP A 46 20.75 7.36 -10.53
N SER A 47 20.00 7.24 -11.63
CA SER A 47 18.56 7.46 -11.64
C SER A 47 17.81 6.46 -10.75
N ALA A 48 18.18 5.19 -10.75
CA ALA A 48 17.58 4.18 -9.87
C ALA A 48 17.86 4.48 -8.39
N HIS A 49 19.08 4.95 -8.05
CA HIS A 49 19.40 5.39 -6.69
C HIS A 49 18.56 6.60 -6.26
N ALA A 50 18.40 7.60 -7.15
CA ALA A 50 17.53 8.73 -6.88
C ALA A 50 16.07 8.30 -6.68
N GLY A 51 15.56 7.40 -7.55
CA GLY A 51 14.22 6.84 -7.43
C GLY A 51 13.99 6.07 -6.12
N TRP A 52 15.00 5.34 -5.64
CA TRP A 52 14.93 4.68 -4.33
C TRP A 52 14.83 5.69 -3.18
N HIS A 53 15.58 6.79 -3.22
CA HIS A 53 15.49 7.83 -2.21
C HIS A 53 14.12 8.51 -2.21
N ASP A 54 13.60 8.83 -3.39
CA ASP A 54 12.27 9.43 -3.57
C ASP A 54 11.16 8.52 -3.05
N ALA A 55 11.21 7.23 -3.38
CA ALA A 55 10.25 6.25 -2.87
C ALA A 55 10.26 6.14 -1.34
N ARG A 56 11.45 6.22 -0.71
CA ARG A 56 11.57 6.21 0.75
C ARG A 56 10.93 7.42 1.41
N VAL A 57 11.15 8.62 0.87
CA VAL A 57 10.54 9.85 1.37
C VAL A 57 9.03 9.79 1.19
N SER A 58 8.56 9.34 0.03
CA SER A 58 7.14 9.20 -0.28
C SER A 58 6.41 8.23 0.66
N VAL A 59 6.97 7.05 0.93
CA VAL A 59 6.38 6.10 1.88
C VAL A 59 6.36 6.68 3.30
N ALA A 60 7.43 7.35 3.74
CA ALA A 60 7.47 7.97 5.06
C ALA A 60 6.41 9.08 5.22
N ALA A 61 6.24 9.92 4.19
CA ALA A 61 5.24 10.97 4.17
C ALA A 61 3.81 10.40 4.20
N GLU A 62 3.55 9.36 3.40
CA GLU A 62 2.23 8.72 3.36
C GLU A 62 1.90 8.03 4.69
N VAL A 63 2.85 7.34 5.32
CA VAL A 63 2.68 6.77 6.67
C VAL A 63 2.33 7.86 7.69
N ALA A 64 3.01 9.02 7.64
CA ALA A 64 2.72 10.13 8.54
C ALA A 64 1.32 10.68 8.32
N ASN A 65 0.91 10.91 7.06
CA ASN A 65 -0.43 11.38 6.72
C ASN A 65 -1.52 10.43 7.23
N GLN A 66 -1.36 9.12 6.99
CA GLN A 66 -2.30 8.11 7.46
C GLN A 66 -2.34 8.02 8.99
N TYR A 67 -1.20 8.19 9.67
CA TYR A 67 -1.16 8.22 11.12
C TYR A 67 -1.94 9.41 11.70
N TYR A 68 -1.69 10.62 11.20
CA TYR A 68 -2.44 11.80 11.64
C TYR A 68 -3.93 11.71 11.28
N GLY A 69 -4.25 11.16 10.11
CA GLY A 69 -5.63 10.86 9.70
C GLY A 69 -6.33 9.90 10.66
N LEU A 70 -5.64 8.84 11.11
CA LEU A 70 -6.16 7.94 12.14
C LEU A 70 -6.39 8.68 13.47
N ARG A 71 -5.43 9.46 13.96
CA ARG A 71 -5.58 10.20 15.23
C ARG A 71 -6.73 11.20 15.18
N ALA A 72 -6.92 11.90 14.07
CA ALA A 72 -8.08 12.77 13.88
C ALA A 72 -9.40 11.96 13.88
N CYS A 73 -9.41 10.81 13.19
CA CYS A 73 -10.57 9.92 13.16
C CYS A 73 -10.95 9.40 14.56
N GLU A 74 -9.97 9.02 15.39
CA GLU A 74 -10.20 8.57 16.77
C GLU A 74 -10.86 9.65 17.63
N GLN A 75 -10.49 10.93 17.46
CA GLN A 75 -11.16 12.04 18.15
C GLN A 75 -12.62 12.19 17.69
N LEU A 76 -12.87 12.12 16.39
CA LEU A 76 -14.24 12.14 15.84
C LEU A 76 -15.06 10.94 16.32
N LEU A 77 -14.44 9.76 16.45
CA LEU A 77 -15.08 8.57 16.99
C LEU A 77 -15.49 8.75 18.46
N ALA A 78 -14.63 9.40 19.27
CA ALA A 78 -14.94 9.72 20.66
C ALA A 78 -16.17 10.66 20.75
N VAL A 79 -16.23 11.68 19.91
CA VAL A 79 -17.39 12.60 19.81
C VAL A 79 -18.65 11.85 19.37
N ALA A 80 -18.57 11.03 18.31
CA ALA A 80 -19.70 10.25 17.83
C ALA A 80 -20.24 9.27 18.88
N LYS A 81 -19.36 8.67 19.68
CA LYS A 81 -19.75 7.80 20.80
C LYS A 81 -20.49 8.58 21.90
N GLN A 82 -20.02 9.78 22.23
CA GLN A 82 -20.67 10.65 23.22
C GLN A 82 -22.06 11.09 22.74
N ASP A 83 -22.19 11.50 21.48
CA ASP A 83 -23.48 11.87 20.86
C ASP A 83 -24.46 10.68 20.86
N ALA A 84 -24.01 9.50 20.44
CA ALA A 84 -24.84 8.29 20.46
C ALA A 84 -25.34 7.96 21.88
N THR A 85 -24.48 8.09 22.89
CA THR A 85 -24.85 7.87 24.29
C THR A 85 -25.87 8.90 24.77
N SER A 86 -25.63 10.18 24.50
CA SER A 86 -26.54 11.27 24.88
C SER A 86 -27.94 11.12 24.27
N ARG A 87 -28.02 10.73 22.99
CA ARG A 87 -29.29 10.47 22.32
C ARG A 87 -30.01 9.24 22.85
N ALA A 88 -29.26 8.19 23.20
CA ALA A 88 -29.83 7.02 23.85
C ALA A 88 -30.44 7.38 25.22
N ASP A 89 -29.76 8.19 26.02
CA ASP A 89 -30.29 8.69 27.29
C ASP A 89 -31.53 9.58 27.09
N THR A 90 -31.52 10.44 26.08
CA THR A 90 -32.68 11.28 25.72
C THR A 90 -33.89 10.44 25.33
N ALA A 91 -33.69 9.38 24.54
CA ALA A 91 -34.75 8.44 24.18
C ALA A 91 -35.31 7.71 25.40
N ARG A 92 -34.43 7.27 26.32
CA ARG A 92 -34.82 6.61 27.57
C ARG A 92 -35.65 7.53 28.46
N LEU A 93 -35.22 8.78 28.66
CA LEU A 93 -35.96 9.76 29.47
C LEU A 93 -37.29 10.13 28.82
N THR A 94 -37.32 10.31 27.50
CA THR A 94 -38.56 10.55 26.75
C THR A 94 -39.54 9.39 26.88
N GLU A 95 -39.04 8.15 26.87
CA GLU A 95 -39.88 6.97 27.08
C GLU A 95 -40.53 6.95 28.47
N LEU A 96 -39.76 7.27 29.52
CA LEU A 96 -40.29 7.36 30.88
C LEU A 96 -41.37 8.44 30.97
N SER A 97 -41.14 9.62 30.39
CA SER A 97 -42.11 10.72 30.37
C SER A 97 -43.37 10.39 29.57
N ALA A 98 -43.23 9.68 28.44
CA ALA A 98 -44.37 9.23 27.64
C ALA A 98 -45.22 8.19 28.39
N LYS A 99 -44.58 7.24 29.07
CA LYS A 99 -45.26 6.26 29.94
C LYS A 99 -46.03 6.91 31.09
N ALA A 100 -45.55 8.06 31.58
CA ALA A 100 -46.23 8.86 32.59
C ALA A 100 -47.30 9.82 32.01
N GLY A 101 -47.51 9.85 30.70
CA GLY A 101 -48.52 10.69 30.04
C GLY A 101 -48.08 12.14 29.77
N PHE A 102 -46.82 12.49 30.07
CA PHE A 102 -46.30 13.86 29.91
C PHE A 102 -45.68 14.12 28.53
N GLN A 103 -45.55 13.11 27.67
CA GLN A 103 -45.01 13.23 26.31
C GLN A 103 -45.84 12.43 25.31
N SER A 104 -45.90 12.92 24.06
CA SER A 104 -46.66 12.27 23.00
C SER A 104 -45.94 11.00 22.48
N PRO A 105 -46.68 10.00 21.96
CA PRO A 105 -46.07 8.86 21.26
C PRO A 105 -45.21 9.27 20.06
N ALA A 106 -45.56 10.36 19.38
CA ALA A 106 -44.76 10.91 18.28
C ALA A 106 -43.39 11.44 18.76
N SER A 107 -43.36 12.12 19.91
CA SER A 107 -42.11 12.57 20.54
C SER A 107 -41.20 11.37 20.90
N LEU A 108 -41.78 10.29 21.44
CA LEU A 108 -41.06 9.06 21.73
C LEU A 108 -40.50 8.40 20.45
N ALA A 109 -41.31 8.30 19.40
CA ALA A 109 -40.87 7.75 18.13
C ALA A 109 -39.70 8.55 17.54
N LEU A 110 -39.78 9.89 17.59
CA LEU A 110 -38.70 10.77 17.14
C LEU A 110 -37.42 10.59 17.96
N ALA A 111 -37.52 10.53 19.29
CA ALA A 111 -36.36 10.35 20.15
C ALA A 111 -35.65 9.01 19.89
N ARG A 112 -36.42 7.92 19.71
CA ARG A 112 -35.89 6.60 19.33
C ARG A 112 -35.23 6.62 17.95
N ALA A 113 -35.84 7.28 16.97
CA ALA A 113 -35.23 7.44 15.65
C ALA A 113 -33.91 8.23 15.72
N SER A 114 -33.84 9.29 16.51
CA SER A 114 -32.61 10.06 16.74
C SER A 114 -31.51 9.23 17.41
N ALA A 115 -31.86 8.40 18.40
CA ALA A 115 -30.90 7.49 19.03
C ALA A 115 -30.35 6.44 18.04
N ALA A 116 -31.20 5.89 17.18
CA ALA A 116 -30.78 4.97 16.12
C ALA A 116 -29.84 5.65 15.10
N ASP A 117 -30.16 6.88 14.67
CA ASP A 117 -29.30 7.67 13.79
C ASP A 117 -27.92 7.94 14.44
N GLY A 118 -27.89 8.38 15.70
CA GLY A 118 -26.64 8.59 16.44
C GLY A 118 -25.78 7.32 16.53
N ASN A 119 -26.40 6.18 16.83
CA ASN A 119 -25.70 4.89 16.87
C ASN A 119 -25.16 4.48 15.50
N ASN A 120 -25.93 4.67 14.42
CA ASN A 120 -25.45 4.39 13.06
C ASN A 120 -24.25 5.25 12.69
N ARG A 121 -24.25 6.54 13.05
CA ARG A 121 -23.10 7.43 12.83
C ARG A 121 -21.85 6.95 13.59
N TYR A 122 -22.01 6.51 14.85
CA TYR A 122 -20.91 5.91 15.61
C TYR A 122 -20.33 4.67 14.93
N ILE A 123 -21.18 3.76 14.44
CA ILE A 123 -20.75 2.54 13.74
C ILE A 123 -19.99 2.88 12.46
N THR A 124 -20.54 3.79 11.63
CA THR A 124 -19.90 4.21 10.38
C THR A 124 -18.57 4.91 10.64
N GLN A 125 -18.49 5.77 11.66
CA GLN A 125 -17.25 6.43 12.04
C GLN A 125 -16.18 5.43 12.50
N ARG A 126 -16.58 4.41 13.27
CA ARG A 126 -15.65 3.34 13.70
C ARG A 126 -15.07 2.60 12.50
N ALA A 127 -15.92 2.23 11.54
CA ALA A 127 -15.50 1.55 10.32
C ALA A 127 -14.53 2.41 9.49
N ALA A 128 -14.78 3.73 9.41
CA ALA A 128 -13.86 4.67 8.75
C ALA A 128 -12.47 4.68 9.42
N CYS A 129 -12.41 4.69 10.76
CA CYS A 129 -11.12 4.64 11.46
C CYS A 129 -10.41 3.29 11.25
N ASP A 130 -11.15 2.19 11.16
CA ASP A 130 -10.57 0.87 10.86
C ASP A 130 -9.93 0.83 9.45
N VAL A 131 -10.50 1.52 8.46
CA VAL A 131 -9.88 1.63 7.11
C VAL A 131 -8.51 2.32 7.19
N ASN A 132 -8.34 3.35 8.01
CA ASN A 132 -7.04 4.01 8.19
C ASN A 132 -5.99 3.04 8.80
N VAL A 133 -6.42 2.15 9.71
CA VAL A 133 -5.54 1.10 10.23
C VAL A 133 -5.10 0.15 9.11
N LYS A 134 -5.99 -0.23 8.20
CA LYS A 134 -5.63 -1.09 7.05
C LYS A 134 -4.63 -0.40 6.10
N ALA A 135 -4.78 0.90 5.86
CA ALA A 135 -3.83 1.66 5.07
C ALA A 135 -2.43 1.66 5.71
N LEU A 136 -2.34 1.86 7.02
CA LEU A 136 -1.08 1.76 7.76
C LEU A 136 -0.47 0.36 7.71
N VAL A 137 -1.26 -0.71 7.77
CA VAL A 137 -0.78 -2.09 7.58
C VAL A 137 -0.13 -2.25 6.21
N ALA A 138 -0.77 -1.75 5.15
CA ALA A 138 -0.25 -1.85 3.78
C ALA A 138 1.06 -1.07 3.59
N LEU A 139 1.18 0.13 4.18
CA LEU A 139 2.36 1.00 4.04
C LEU A 139 3.54 0.54 4.90
N THR A 140 3.27 0.00 6.09
CA THR A 140 4.32 -0.38 7.05
C THR A 140 4.73 -1.84 6.94
N ALA A 141 3.94 -2.66 6.25
CA ALA A 141 4.06 -4.12 6.22
C ALA A 141 4.07 -4.78 7.63
N VAL A 142 3.55 -4.10 8.66
CA VAL A 142 3.40 -4.64 10.01
C VAL A 142 2.05 -5.34 10.12
N ALA A 143 2.03 -6.55 10.70
CA ALA A 143 0.79 -7.27 10.93
C ALA A 143 -0.17 -6.46 11.82
N GLU A 144 -1.46 -6.44 11.48
CA GLU A 144 -2.44 -5.58 12.15
C GLU A 144 -2.51 -5.73 13.67
N PRO A 145 -2.47 -6.93 14.28
CA PRO A 145 -2.50 -7.06 15.73
C PRO A 145 -1.29 -6.37 16.40
N GLU A 146 -0.11 -6.47 15.79
CA GLU A 146 1.10 -5.83 16.27
C GLU A 146 1.02 -4.31 16.09
N LEU A 147 0.54 -3.84 14.95
CA LEU A 147 0.36 -2.41 14.68
C LEU A 147 -0.61 -1.78 15.68
N ARG A 148 -1.76 -2.42 15.95
CA ARG A 148 -2.75 -1.94 16.93
C ARG A 148 -2.15 -1.85 18.32
N ARG A 149 -1.31 -2.80 18.73
CA ARG A 149 -0.57 -2.72 20.00
C ARG A 149 0.35 -1.50 20.04
N LYS A 150 1.18 -1.29 19.00
CA LYS A 150 2.08 -0.13 18.91
C LYS A 150 1.33 1.20 18.96
N LEU A 151 0.19 1.29 18.27
CA LEU A 151 -0.66 2.48 18.27
C LEU A 151 -1.30 2.75 19.65
N ALA A 152 -1.67 1.70 20.38
CA ALA A 152 -2.19 1.80 21.74
C ALA A 152 -1.11 2.24 22.73
N ASP A 153 0.08 1.63 22.67
CA ASP A 153 1.23 1.97 23.52
C ASP A 153 1.64 3.45 23.32
N GLY A 154 1.70 3.91 22.06
CA GLY A 154 2.03 5.31 21.74
C GLY A 154 0.95 6.31 22.16
N ALA A 155 -0.33 5.91 22.18
CA ALA A 155 -1.41 6.76 22.71
C ALA A 155 -1.33 6.92 24.23
N ALA A 156 -0.81 5.91 24.94
CA ALA A 156 -0.61 5.97 26.39
C ALA A 156 0.53 6.91 26.78
N GLN A 157 1.55 7.05 25.93
CA GLN A 157 2.71 7.92 26.15
C GLN A 157 2.45 9.41 25.82
N ALA A 158 1.41 9.71 25.03
CA ALA A 158 1.06 11.07 24.63
C ALA A 158 0.03 11.75 25.57
N ARG A 159 -0.37 11.08 26.66
CA ARG A 159 -1.23 11.60 27.73
C ARG A 159 -0.39 11.92 28.96
#